data_AF-A0A961TS74-F1
#
_entry.id   AF-A0A961TS74-F1
#
_cell.length_a   1.000
_cell.length_b   1.000
_cell.length_c   1.000
_cell.angle_alpha   90.00
_cell.angle_beta   90.00
_cell.angle_gamma   90.00
#
_symmetry.space_group_name_H-M   'P 1'
#
loop_
_entity.id
_entity.type
_entity.pdbx_description
1 polymer ?
#
loop_
_entity_poly.entity_id
_entity_poly.type
_entity_poly.pdbx_seq_one_letter_code
_entity_poly.pdbx_strand_id
1 'polypeptide(L)' 'ETRNIPSTTNALGIKGAGEAGSIGSCPAVMNAVYHALRSEYGVAAIDMPATPQIVWKAIQAAKNG' A
#
# COMPACT_ATOMS: atom_id res chain seq x y z
N GLU A 1 -6.63 22.05 -9.64
CA GLU A 1 -7.97 22.40 -9.12
C GLU A 1 -8.61 21.16 -8.50
N THR A 2 -9.31 21.28 -7.38
CA THR A 2 -9.88 20.12 -6.67
C THR A 2 -11.19 19.68 -7.30
N ARG A 3 -11.31 18.40 -7.70
CA ARG A 3 -12.57 17.83 -8.23
C ARG A 3 -13.46 17.30 -7.10
N ASN A 4 -14.34 18.13 -6.56
CA ASN A 4 -15.28 17.72 -5.52
C ASN A 4 -16.44 16.89 -6.10
N ILE A 5 -16.75 15.76 -5.47
CA ILE A 5 -17.91 14.92 -5.79
C ILE A 5 -18.78 14.84 -4.52
N PRO A 6 -19.94 15.52 -4.46
CA PRO A 6 -20.82 15.50 -3.28
C PRO A 6 -21.38 14.11 -2.97
N SER A 7 -21.82 13.91 -1.72
CA SER A 7 -22.63 12.75 -1.34
C SER A 7 -24.09 12.95 -1.78
N THR A 8 -24.69 11.96 -2.45
CA THR A 8 -26.09 12.02 -2.88
C THR A 8 -27.08 11.69 -1.77
N THR A 9 -26.61 11.09 -0.67
CA THR A 9 -27.47 10.57 0.41
C THR A 9 -27.32 11.33 1.74
N ASN A 10 -26.27 12.14 1.88
CA ASN A 10 -26.12 13.06 3.00
C ASN A 10 -26.80 14.39 2.64
N ALA A 11 -27.71 14.90 3.48
CA ALA A 11 -28.48 16.12 3.20
C ALA A 11 -27.62 17.38 3.00
N LEU A 12 -26.39 17.40 3.53
CA LEU A 12 -25.44 18.50 3.38
C LEU A 12 -24.41 18.24 2.26
N GLY A 13 -24.49 17.10 1.57
CA GLY A 13 -23.54 16.69 0.53
C GLY A 13 -22.16 16.27 1.04
N ILE A 14 -21.98 16.13 2.36
CA ILE A 14 -20.69 15.90 3.01
C ILE A 14 -20.31 14.40 2.99
N LYS A 15 -19.01 14.12 2.84
CA LYS A 15 -18.41 12.79 2.97
C LYS A 15 -17.43 12.76 4.13
N GLY A 16 -17.45 11.68 4.91
CA GLY A 16 -16.42 11.42 5.91
C GLY A 16 -15.08 11.10 5.25
N ALA A 17 -13.99 11.63 5.79
CA ALA A 17 -12.64 11.40 5.26
C ALA A 17 -11.57 11.20 6.37
N GLY A 18 -11.98 11.14 7.64
CA GLY A 18 -11.04 11.07 8.78
C GLY A 18 -10.08 9.88 8.72
N GLU A 19 -10.53 8.75 8.17
CA GLU A 19 -9.71 7.54 8.03
C GLU A 19 -9.11 7.36 6.63
N ALA A 20 -9.43 8.24 5.67
CA ALA A 20 -9.04 8.05 4.27
C ALA A 20 -7.51 7.95 4.11
N GLY A 21 -6.76 8.72 4.89
CA GLY A 21 -5.30 8.64 4.93
C GLY A 21 -4.80 7.32 5.53
N SER A 22 -5.33 6.91 6.69
CA SER A 22 -4.94 5.67 7.37
C SER A 22 -5.24 4.43 6.52
N ILE A 23 -6.42 4.38 5.89
CA ILE A 23 -6.83 3.26 5.03
C ILE A 23 -6.02 3.23 3.73
N GLY A 24 -5.76 4.38 3.11
CA GLY A 24 -5.02 4.45 1.85
C GLY A 24 -3.51 4.25 2.00
N SER A 25 -2.94 4.68 3.13
CA SER A 25 -1.48 4.69 3.34
C SER A 25 -0.86 3.30 3.43
N CYS A 26 -1.47 2.38 4.18
CA CYS A 26 -0.94 1.02 4.37
C CYS A 26 -0.75 0.25 3.04
N PRO A 27 -1.77 0.10 2.17
CA PRO A 27 -1.59 -0.58 0.90
C PRO A 27 -0.69 0.21 -0.07
N ALA A 28 -0.71 1.54 -0.04
CA ALA A 28 0.18 2.34 -0.89
C ALA A 28 1.66 2.06 -0.59
N VAL A 29 2.05 2.05 0.69
CA VAL A 29 3.42 1.74 1.10
C VAL A 29 3.78 0.29 0.81
N MET A 30 2.92 -0.67 1.14
CA MET A 30 3.19 -2.08 0.89
C MET A 30 3.32 -2.41 -0.61
N ASN A 31 2.50 -1.80 -1.46
CA ASN A 31 2.60 -1.95 -2.91
C ASN A 31 3.89 -1.34 -3.45
N ALA A 32 4.36 -0.21 -2.91
CA ALA A 32 5.63 0.39 -3.30
C ALA A 32 6.82 -0.51 -2.93
N VAL A 33 6.81 -1.08 -1.72
CA VAL A 33 7.83 -2.05 -1.27
C VAL A 33 7.81 -3.29 -2.15
N TYR A 34 6.64 -3.89 -2.36
CA TYR A 34 6.49 -5.06 -3.23
C TYR A 34 6.98 -4.78 -4.66
N HIS A 35 6.60 -3.64 -5.24
CA HIS A 35 7.03 -3.25 -6.58
C HIS A 35 8.55 -3.20 -6.70
N ALA A 36 9.23 -2.54 -5.76
CA ALA A 36 10.70 -2.44 -5.75
C ALA A 36 11.37 -3.82 -5.60
N LEU A 37 10.84 -4.69 -4.72
CA LEU A 37 11.41 -6.02 -4.52
C LEU A 37 11.18 -6.95 -5.72
N ARG A 38 10.01 -6.84 -6.36
CA ARG A 38 9.70 -7.59 -7.57
C ARG A 38 10.57 -7.16 -8.73
N SER A 39 10.75 -5.85 -8.95
CA SER A 39 11.51 -5.33 -10.10
C SER A 39 13.00 -5.65 -10.01
N GLU A 40 13.60 -5.54 -8.83
CA GLU A 40 15.06 -5.70 -8.66
C GLU A 40 15.49 -7.14 -8.33
N TYR A 41 14.65 -7.90 -7.63
CA TYR A 41 15.03 -9.21 -7.07
C TYR A 41 14.10 -10.36 -7.46
N GLY A 42 13.03 -10.11 -8.21
CA GLY A 42 12.07 -11.17 -8.59
C GLY A 42 11.23 -11.71 -7.44
N VAL A 43 11.11 -10.98 -6.32
CA VAL A 43 10.27 -11.38 -5.18
C VAL A 43 8.80 -11.50 -5.61
N ALA A 44 8.19 -12.65 -5.34
CA ALA A 44 6.81 -12.94 -5.74
C ALA A 44 5.73 -12.41 -4.78
N ALA A 45 6.04 -12.35 -3.48
CA ALA A 45 5.15 -11.86 -2.44
C ALA A 45 5.93 -11.39 -1.20
N ILE A 46 5.34 -10.48 -0.41
CA ILE A 46 5.87 -10.03 0.88
C ILE A 46 4.72 -9.71 1.84
N ASP A 47 4.81 -10.22 3.07
CA ASP A 47 3.81 -9.99 4.11
C ASP A 47 4.09 -8.71 4.91
N MET A 48 3.01 -8.14 5.46
CA MET A 48 3.08 -7.04 6.41
C MET A 48 3.32 -7.55 7.85
N PRO A 49 3.98 -6.75 8.72
CA PRO A 49 4.70 -5.52 8.41
C PRO A 49 6.02 -5.80 7.67
N ALA A 50 6.37 -4.96 6.68
CA ALA A 50 7.62 -5.07 5.94
C ALA A 50 8.85 -4.65 6.78
N THR A 51 9.09 -5.37 7.88
CA THR A 51 10.27 -5.15 8.72
C THR A 51 11.55 -5.45 7.92
N PRO A 52 12.69 -4.83 8.28
CA PRO A 52 13.96 -5.09 7.59
C PRO A 52 14.32 -6.59 7.52
N GLN A 53 14.03 -7.35 8.58
CA GLN A 53 14.25 -8.80 8.64
C GLN A 53 13.42 -9.56 7.58
N ILE A 54 12.14 -9.21 7.42
CA ILE A 54 11.24 -9.86 6.44
C ILE A 54 11.68 -9.52 5.03
N VAL A 55 12.00 -8.25 4.76
CA VAL A 55 12.51 -7.78 3.46
C VAL A 55 13.80 -8.52 3.10
N TRP A 56 14.75 -8.60 4.02
CA TRP A 56 16.01 -9.31 3.81
C TRP A 56 15.78 -10.80 3.50
N LYS A 57 14.93 -11.49 4.28
CA LYS A 57 14.59 -12.89 4.03
C LYS A 57 13.95 -13.10 2.66
N ALA A 58 13.03 -12.22 2.24
CA ALA A 58 12.39 -12.30 0.94
C ALA A 58 13.39 -12.17 -0.21
N ILE A 59 14.32 -11.22 -0.13
CA ILE A 59 15.40 -11.04 -1.12
C ILE A 59 16.29 -12.28 -1.17
N GLN A 60 16.69 -12.83 -0.02
CA GLN A 60 17.55 -14.01 0.03
C GLN A 60 16.84 -15.26 -0.52
N ALA A 61 15.55 -15.43 -0.24
CA ALA A 61 14.76 -16.52 -0.79
C ALA A 61 14.66 -16.44 -2.32
N ALA A 62 14.42 -15.24 -2.88
CA ALA A 62 14.31 -15.04 -4.32
C ALA A 62 15.64 -15.22 -5.08
N LYS A 63 16.79 -15.01 -4.43
CA LYS A 63 18.12 -15.26 -5.03
C LYS A 63 18.53 -16.73 -5.07
N ASN A 64 17.94 -17.55 -4.19
CA ASN A 64 18.34 -18.95 -3.99
C ASN A 64 17.40 -19.95 -4.68
N GLY A 65 16.30 -19.48 -5.28
CA GLY A 65 15.38 -20.28 -6.09
C GLY A 65 15.55 -19.99 -7.57
#